data_AF-A0A7L7VTN5-F1
#
_entry.id   AF-A0A7L7VTN5-F1
#
_cell.length_a   1.000
_cell.length_b   1.000
_cell.length_c   1.000
_cell.angle_alpha   90.00
_cell.angle_beta   90.00
_cell.angle_gamma   90.00
#
_symmetry.space_group_name_H-M   'P 1'
#
loop_
_entity.id
_entity.type
_entity.pdbx_description
1 polymer ?
#
loop_
_entity_poly.entity_id
_entity_poly.type
_entity_poly.pdbx_seq_one_letter_code
_entity_poly.pdbx_strand_id
1 'polypeptide(L)'
;MSIDPHVPLDHASGGRDEPALVCGRCGTDKNLLLHSISAARPPVRDMVEVGYSCTRCRLDDVRLADVADVAAVLNRTSSPQDVLVFGGNYIHCGQPMQRFGAEIRRLVAPMSTEREADDALDIYLRTRVLRCACGFQIELPD
;
A
#
# COMPACT_ATOMS: atom_id res chain seq x y z
N MET A 1 57.11 21.71 -8.69
CA MET A 1 55.88 20.95 -9.02
C MET A 1 55.00 21.06 -7.78
N SER A 2 54.32 22.19 -7.60
CA SER A 2 52.97 22.47 -8.09
C SER A 2 51.91 21.55 -7.49
N ILE A 3 51.34 22.04 -6.37
CA ILE A 3 49.93 22.08 -5.94
C ILE A 3 49.07 20.84 -6.24
N ASP A 4 48.52 20.23 -5.19
CA ASP A 4 47.08 19.97 -5.13
C ASP A 4 46.59 20.14 -3.67
N PRO A 5 45.65 21.05 -3.38
CA PRO A 5 45.08 21.21 -2.05
C PRO A 5 43.90 20.25 -1.88
N HIS A 6 43.83 19.63 -0.71
CA HIS A 6 42.71 18.78 -0.30
C HIS A 6 41.41 19.61 -0.29
N VAL A 7 40.63 19.52 -1.37
CA VAL A 7 39.27 20.07 -1.42
C VAL A 7 38.39 19.21 -0.51
N PRO A 8 37.74 19.77 0.52
CA PRO A 8 36.62 19.09 1.15
C PRO A 8 35.48 19.11 0.14
N LEU A 9 35.00 17.93 -0.25
CA LEU A 9 33.70 17.83 -0.91
C LEU A 9 32.66 18.21 0.13
N ASP A 10 32.34 19.50 0.17
CA ASP A 10 31.11 20.00 0.76
C ASP A 10 29.95 19.36 -0.01
N HIS A 11 29.55 18.17 0.42
CA HIS A 11 28.22 17.67 0.17
C HIS A 11 27.26 18.57 0.94
N ALA A 12 26.94 19.70 0.31
CA ALA A 12 25.82 20.54 0.61
C ALA A 12 24.61 19.63 0.80
N SER A 13 24.35 19.32 2.07
CA SER A 13 23.17 18.63 2.52
C SER A 13 22.08 19.70 2.44
N GLY A 14 21.60 19.93 1.21
CA GLY A 14 20.39 20.67 0.95
C GLY A 14 19.25 19.88 1.59
N GLY A 15 19.01 20.17 2.88
CA GLY A 15 17.86 19.67 3.61
C GLY A 15 16.62 20.04 2.81
N ARG A 16 15.96 19.03 2.26
CA ARG A 16 14.68 19.19 1.61
C ARG A 16 13.68 19.59 2.68
N ASP A 17 13.37 20.88 2.74
CA ASP A 17 12.17 21.41 3.37
C ASP A 17 10.96 21.19 2.43
N GLU A 18 10.87 19.99 1.86
CA GLU A 18 9.89 19.62 0.84
C GLU A 18 8.68 19.01 1.57
N PRO A 19 7.45 19.45 1.27
CA PRO A 19 6.31 19.19 2.12
C PRO A 19 5.88 17.73 2.03
N ALA A 20 6.27 16.97 3.05
CA ALA A 20 5.87 15.58 3.26
C ALA A 20 4.39 15.33 2.91
N LEU A 21 4.12 14.16 2.35
CA LEU A 21 2.77 13.72 2.04
C LEU A 21 1.94 13.52 3.32
N VAL A 22 1.25 14.59 3.76
CA VAL A 22 0.40 14.62 4.96
C VAL A 22 -1.06 14.87 4.61
N CYS A 23 -1.97 14.46 5.50
CA CYS A 23 -3.38 14.81 5.39
C CYS A 23 -3.59 16.30 5.58
N GLY A 24 -4.26 16.98 4.64
CA GLY A 24 -4.57 18.41 4.74
C GLY A 24 -5.45 18.83 5.93
N ARG A 25 -6.11 17.87 6.61
CA ARG A 25 -6.94 18.14 7.80
C ARG A 25 -6.22 17.91 9.14
N CYS A 26 -5.61 16.74 9.34
CA CYS A 26 -4.92 16.43 10.61
C CYS A 26 -3.42 16.71 10.60
N GLY A 27 -2.86 17.14 9.47
CA GLY A 27 -1.45 17.53 9.35
C GLY A 27 -0.47 16.38 9.56
N THR A 28 -0.93 15.13 9.49
CA THR A 28 -0.09 13.93 9.68
C THR A 28 -0.37 12.91 8.59
N ASP A 29 0.64 12.10 8.35
CA ASP A 29 0.71 11.05 7.35
C ASP A 29 0.43 9.65 7.93
N LYS A 30 0.38 9.53 9.27
CA LYS A 30 0.18 8.28 10.03
C LYS A 30 -1.13 7.56 9.73
N ASN A 31 -2.12 8.27 9.19
CA ASN A 31 -3.45 7.75 8.93
C ASN A 31 -3.77 7.71 7.43
N LEU A 32 -2.77 7.90 6.57
CA LEU A 32 -2.96 7.91 5.13
C LEU A 32 -2.95 6.50 4.56
N LEU A 33 -3.94 6.21 3.73
CA LEU A 33 -3.99 5.04 2.85
C LEU A 33 -3.93 5.54 1.41
N LEU A 34 -2.84 5.21 0.72
CA LEU A 34 -2.69 5.55 -0.70
C LEU A 34 -3.45 4.53 -1.55
N HIS A 35 -4.20 5.01 -2.55
CA HIS A 35 -5.00 4.14 -3.42
C HIS A 35 -4.83 4.42 -4.91
N SER A 36 -4.20 5.54 -5.29
CA SER A 36 -3.88 5.86 -6.69
C SER A 36 -2.56 6.63 -6.79
N ILE A 37 -1.73 6.31 -7.79
CA ILE A 37 -0.48 6.97 -8.13
C ILE A 37 -0.44 7.02 -9.65
N SER A 38 -0.36 8.21 -10.21
CA SER A 38 -0.26 8.45 -11.65
C SER A 38 0.84 9.46 -11.97
N ALA A 39 1.35 9.42 -13.20
CA ALA A 39 2.28 10.43 -13.67
C ALA A 39 1.66 11.84 -13.54
N ALA A 40 2.45 12.79 -13.04
CA ALA A 40 2.05 14.20 -12.95
C ALA A 40 1.62 14.75 -14.33
N ARG A 41 0.66 15.67 -14.33
CA ARG A 41 0.18 16.36 -15.54
C ARG A 41 0.24 17.88 -15.35
N PRO A 42 1.13 18.59 -16.06
CA PRO A 42 2.15 18.08 -17.00
C PRO A 42 3.23 17.23 -16.30
N PRO A 43 3.99 16.38 -17.03
CA PRO A 43 5.04 15.58 -16.44
C PRO A 43 6.10 16.46 -15.77
N VAL A 44 6.35 16.20 -14.49
CA VAL A 44 7.41 16.82 -13.70
C VAL A 44 8.30 15.71 -13.15
N ARG A 45 9.62 15.92 -13.18
CA ARG A 45 10.58 14.91 -12.70
C ARG A 45 10.34 14.65 -11.22
N ASP A 46 10.46 13.39 -10.83
CA ASP A 46 10.37 12.93 -9.43
C ASP A 46 9.02 13.23 -8.74
N MET A 47 7.99 13.63 -9.50
CA MET A 47 6.66 14.00 -9.00
C MET A 47 5.57 13.09 -9.58
N VAL A 48 4.60 12.75 -8.75
CA VAL A 48 3.42 11.97 -9.12
C VAL A 48 2.15 12.60 -8.53
N GLU A 49 1.03 12.40 -9.21
CA GLU A 49 -0.30 12.64 -8.62
C GLU A 49 -0.68 11.43 -7.77
N VAL A 50 -1.04 11.67 -6.52
CA VAL A 50 -1.38 10.62 -5.55
C VAL A 50 -2.75 10.87 -4.96
N GLY A 51 -3.62 9.87 -5.13
CA GLY A 51 -4.89 9.78 -4.43
C GLY A 51 -4.71 9.06 -3.10
N TYR A 52 -5.18 9.70 -2.03
CA TYR A 52 -5.10 9.17 -0.68
C TYR A 52 -6.40 9.39 0.11
N SER A 53 -6.63 8.50 1.06
CA SER A 53 -7.68 8.66 2.08
C SER A 53 -7.08 8.70 3.48
N CYS A 54 -7.64 9.52 4.37
CA CYS A 54 -7.24 9.58 5.78
C CYS A 54 -8.23 8.81 6.64
N THR A 55 -7.80 7.72 7.28
CA THR A 55 -8.67 6.88 8.11
C THR A 55 -9.19 7.59 9.36
N ARG A 56 -8.47 8.61 9.85
CA ARG A 56 -8.86 9.43 11.00
C ARG A 56 -9.89 10.50 10.66
N CYS A 57 -9.67 11.25 9.58
CA CYS A 57 -10.48 12.42 9.24
C CYS A 57 -11.48 12.18 8.11
N ARG A 58 -11.43 11.01 7.48
CA ARG A 58 -12.22 10.62 6.29
C ARG A 58 -12.07 11.57 5.11
N LEU A 59 -10.99 12.35 5.07
CA LEU A 59 -10.63 13.14 3.90
C LEU A 59 -10.19 12.16 2.80
N ASP A 60 -10.73 12.35 1.60
CA ASP A 60 -10.27 11.76 0.35
C ASP A 60 -9.80 12.91 -0.54
N ASP A 61 -8.60 12.81 -1.08
CA ASP A 61 -7.98 13.91 -1.81
C ASP A 61 -6.91 13.40 -2.79
N VAL A 62 -6.58 14.23 -3.77
CA VAL A 62 -5.53 13.97 -4.76
C VAL A 62 -4.55 15.13 -4.76
N ARG A 63 -3.25 14.84 -4.66
CA ARG A 63 -2.22 15.89 -4.71
C ARG A 63 -0.96 15.45 -5.45
N LEU A 64 -0.22 16.44 -5.92
CA LEU A 64 1.17 16.22 -6.32
C LEU A 64 2.03 15.94 -5.09
N ALA A 65 2.92 14.96 -5.22
CA ALA A 65 3.89 14.55 -4.21
C ALA A 65 5.17 14.05 -4.86
N ASP A 66 6.31 14.24 -4.17
CA ASP A 66 7.58 13.65 -4.56
C ASP A 66 7.54 12.12 -4.38
N VAL A 67 8.17 11.38 -5.28
CA VAL A 67 8.20 9.90 -5.21
C VAL A 67 8.79 9.38 -3.90
N ALA A 68 9.76 10.08 -3.31
CA ALA A 68 10.35 9.74 -2.01
C ALA A 68 9.33 9.86 -0.87
N ASP A 69 8.47 10.87 -0.88
CA ASP A 69 7.40 11.04 0.12
C ASP A 69 6.38 9.91 0.01
N VAL A 70 6.00 9.56 -1.21
CA VAL A 70 5.10 8.43 -1.50
C VAL A 70 5.70 7.13 -0.98
N ALA A 71 6.97 6.89 -1.26
CA ALA A 71 7.69 5.73 -0.77
C ALA A 71 7.74 5.71 0.77
N ALA A 72 7.96 6.85 1.42
CA ALA A 72 7.94 6.94 2.88
C ALA A 72 6.58 6.54 3.47
N VAL A 73 5.46 6.94 2.84
CA VAL A 73 4.12 6.50 3.28
C VAL A 73 3.93 5.00 3.06
N LEU A 74 4.26 4.48 1.89
CA LEU A 74 4.10 3.05 1.55
C LEU A 74 4.96 2.13 2.44
N ASN A 75 6.19 2.54 2.74
CA ASN A 75 7.13 1.76 3.56
C ASN A 75 6.72 1.68 5.03
N ARG A 76 5.88 2.59 5.53
CA ARG A 76 5.32 2.49 6.90
C ARG A 76 4.24 1.43 7.00
N THR A 77 3.44 1.28 5.95
CA THR A 77 2.40 0.26 5.88
C THR A 77 3.04 -1.07 5.53
N SER A 78 3.87 -1.59 6.43
CA SER A 78 4.17 -3.02 6.45
C SER A 78 2.85 -3.73 6.71
N SER A 79 2.18 -4.10 5.63
CA SER A 79 1.09 -5.08 5.66
C SER A 79 1.57 -6.27 6.49
N PRO A 80 0.72 -6.88 7.35
CA PRO A 80 1.12 -8.00 8.20
C PRO A 80 1.69 -9.22 7.43
N GLN A 81 1.68 -9.19 6.09
CA GLN A 81 2.15 -10.25 5.21
C GLN A 81 3.10 -9.74 4.10
N ASP A 82 3.68 -8.54 4.20
CA ASP A 82 4.51 -7.91 3.14
C ASP A 82 3.80 -7.80 1.77
N VAL A 83 2.47 -7.80 1.77
CA VAL A 83 1.65 -7.61 0.56
C VAL A 83 1.16 -6.17 0.51
N LEU A 84 1.61 -5.43 -0.49
CA LEU A 84 1.11 -4.09 -0.78
C LEU A 84 -0.18 -4.20 -1.60
N VAL A 85 -1.27 -3.60 -1.11
CA VAL A 85 -2.54 -3.51 -1.85
C VAL A 85 -2.67 -2.11 -2.44
N PHE A 86 -2.64 -2.01 -3.77
CA PHE A 86 -2.58 -0.72 -4.44
C PHE A 86 -3.27 -0.75 -5.80
N GLY A 87 -4.19 0.20 -6.05
CA GLY A 87 -4.94 0.28 -7.31
C GLY A 87 -5.69 -1.01 -7.68
N GLY A 88 -6.17 -1.77 -6.69
CA GLY A 88 -6.81 -3.07 -6.88
C GLY A 88 -5.87 -4.25 -7.14
N ASN A 89 -4.55 -4.00 -7.17
CA ASN A 89 -3.52 -5.02 -7.31
C ASN A 89 -2.96 -5.44 -5.94
N TYR A 90 -2.56 -6.70 -5.85
CA TYR A 90 -1.82 -7.25 -4.72
C TYR A 90 -0.37 -7.42 -5.19
N ILE A 91 0.56 -6.75 -4.53
CA ILE A 91 1.97 -6.67 -4.92
C ILE A 91 2.82 -7.34 -3.83
N HIS A 92 3.67 -8.27 -4.25
CA HIS A 92 4.62 -8.96 -3.37
C HIS A 92 5.95 -9.12 -4.13
N CYS A 93 7.08 -8.99 -3.43
CA CYS A 93 8.41 -8.88 -4.07
C CYS A 93 8.50 -7.75 -5.13
N GLY A 94 7.69 -6.70 -4.99
CA GLY A 94 7.66 -5.57 -5.94
C GLY A 94 6.99 -5.87 -7.28
N GLN A 95 6.31 -7.01 -7.44
CA GLN A 95 5.59 -7.39 -8.65
C GLN A 95 4.11 -7.68 -8.36
N PRO A 96 3.19 -7.37 -9.29
CA PRO A 96 1.80 -7.80 -9.17
C PRO A 96 1.69 -9.32 -9.08
N MET A 97 0.94 -9.82 -8.10
CA MET A 97 0.64 -11.23 -7.95
C MET A 97 -0.31 -11.69 -9.06
N GLN A 98 -0.08 -12.88 -9.59
CA GLN A 98 -0.89 -13.45 -10.67
C GLN A 98 -2.04 -14.27 -10.11
N ARG A 99 -3.19 -14.24 -10.80
CA ARG A 99 -4.31 -15.12 -10.46
C ARG A 99 -3.95 -16.55 -10.84
N PHE A 100 -3.95 -17.44 -9.86
CA PHE A 100 -3.58 -18.85 -10.05
C PHE A 100 -4.80 -19.77 -10.07
N GLY A 101 -5.89 -19.38 -9.38
CA GLY A 101 -7.10 -20.19 -9.34
C GLY A 101 -8.26 -19.51 -8.64
N ALA A 102 -9.37 -20.24 -8.55
CA ALA A 102 -10.52 -19.91 -7.72
C ALA A 102 -11.01 -21.18 -7.01
N GLU A 103 -11.34 -21.06 -5.73
CA GLU A 103 -11.83 -22.16 -4.90
C GLU A 103 -13.14 -21.78 -4.22
N ILE A 104 -14.00 -22.77 -3.97
CA ILE A 104 -15.20 -22.60 -3.15
C ILE A 104 -14.89 -23.16 -1.76
N ARG A 105 -14.90 -22.29 -0.75
CA ARG A 105 -14.68 -22.66 0.66
C ARG A 105 -16.04 -22.80 1.34
N ARG A 106 -16.30 -23.97 1.91
CA ARG A 106 -17.45 -24.21 2.79
C ARG A 106 -17.06 -23.83 4.21
N LEU A 107 -17.76 -22.86 4.78
CA LEU A 107 -17.66 -22.48 6.18
C LEU A 107 -18.91 -22.96 6.90
N VAL A 108 -18.71 -23.62 8.03
CA VAL A 108 -19.80 -24.07 8.90
C VAL A 108 -19.86 -23.10 10.07
N ALA A 109 -20.96 -22.35 10.17
CA ALA A 109 -21.20 -21.46 11.30
C ALA A 109 -22.34 -22.02 12.17
N PRO A 110 -22.15 -22.11 13.50
CA PRO A 110 -23.26 -22.45 14.40
C PRO A 110 -24.33 -21.35 14.33
N MET A 111 -25.60 -21.70 14.10
CA MET A 111 -26.69 -20.73 14.03
C MET A 111 -27.06 -20.12 15.38
N SER A 112 -26.70 -20.77 16.49
CA SER A 112 -26.98 -20.28 17.83
C SER A 112 -25.83 -20.58 18.79
N THR A 113 -25.74 -19.78 19.86
CA THR A 113 -24.89 -20.08 21.03
C THR A 113 -25.58 -21.02 22.02
N GLU A 114 -26.83 -21.40 21.75
CA GLU A 114 -27.63 -22.29 22.60
C GLU A 114 -27.40 -23.74 22.16
N ARG A 115 -27.28 -24.63 23.16
CA ARG A 115 -26.83 -26.01 22.98
C ARG A 115 -27.96 -26.90 22.46
N GLU A 116 -28.44 -26.64 21.24
CA GLU A 116 -29.31 -27.56 20.51
C GLU A 116 -28.69 -27.84 19.14
N ALA A 117 -28.23 -29.09 19.02
CA ALA A 117 -27.46 -29.58 17.90
C ALA A 117 -28.41 -30.00 16.77
N ASP A 118 -28.69 -29.11 15.82
CA ASP A 118 -28.90 -29.53 14.42
C ASP A 118 -28.89 -28.39 13.38
N ASP A 119 -28.92 -27.12 13.81
CA ASP A 119 -29.00 -26.00 12.87
C ASP A 119 -27.62 -25.38 12.62
N ALA A 120 -26.89 -25.93 11.64
CA ALA A 120 -25.65 -25.35 11.12
C ALA A 120 -25.90 -24.73 9.74
N LEU A 121 -25.54 -23.45 9.56
CA LEU A 121 -25.56 -22.82 8.24
C LEU A 121 -24.29 -23.19 7.48
N ASP A 122 -24.48 -23.73 6.28
CA ASP A 122 -23.42 -23.86 5.29
C ASP A 122 -23.29 -22.56 4.50
N ILE A 123 -22.17 -21.87 4.70
CA ILE A 123 -21.81 -20.66 3.95
C ILE A 123 -20.78 -21.07 2.89
N TYR A 124 -21.13 -20.89 1.62
CA TYR A 124 -20.23 -21.15 0.49
C TYR A 124 -19.60 -19.83 0.03
N LEU A 125 -18.30 -19.68 0.24
CA LEU A 125 -17.54 -18.50 -0.17
C LEU A 125 -16.72 -18.80 -1.41
N ARG A 126 -16.91 -18.01 -2.48
CA ARG A 126 -15.97 -18.02 -3.61
C ARG A 126 -14.74 -17.25 -3.22
N THR A 127 -13.60 -17.86 -3.46
CA THR A 127 -12.29 -17.29 -3.19
C THR A 127 -11.45 -17.37 -4.46
N ARG A 128 -10.52 -16.43 -4.62
CA ARG A 128 -9.49 -16.43 -5.64
C ARG A 128 -8.12 -16.56 -5.00
N VAL A 129 -7.25 -17.33 -5.63
CA VAL A 129 -5.85 -17.49 -5.22
C VAL A 129 -4.98 -16.55 -6.06
N LEU A 130 -4.23 -15.68 -5.40
CA LEU A 130 -3.16 -14.90 -6.01
C LEU A 130 -1.80 -15.47 -5.60
N ARG A 131 -0.85 -15.56 -6.53
CA ARG A 131 0.48 -16.12 -6.31
C ARG A 131 1.57 -15.17 -6.79
N CYS A 132 2.62 -15.03 -5.99
CA CYS A 132 3.88 -14.39 -6.35
C CYS A 132 4.87 -15.43 -6.87
N ALA A 133 5.79 -15.02 -7.76
CA ALA A 133 6.83 -15.90 -8.31
C ALA A 133 7.77 -16.48 -7.23
N CYS A 134 7.89 -15.84 -6.07
CA CYS A 134 8.67 -16.35 -4.93
C CYS A 134 8.02 -17.52 -4.18
N GLY A 135 6.80 -17.92 -4.57
CA GLY A 135 6.04 -19.00 -3.93
C GLY A 135 5.02 -18.55 -2.89
N PHE A 136 5.05 -17.28 -2.48
CA PHE A 136 4.00 -16.70 -1.61
C PHE A 136 2.64 -16.71 -2.31
N GLN A 137 1.58 -17.03 -1.56
CA GLN A 137 0.20 -17.04 -2.06
C GLN A 137 -0.78 -16.50 -1.03
N ILE A 138 -1.86 -15.90 -1.50
CA ILE A 138 -2.97 -15.43 -0.68
C ILE A 138 -4.30 -15.88 -1.30
N GLU A 139 -5.21 -16.31 -0.44
CA GLU A 139 -6.61 -16.57 -0.78
C GLU A 139 -7.45 -15.36 -0.37
N LEU A 140 -8.23 -14.83 -1.31
CA LEU A 140 -9.09 -13.67 -1.11
C LEU A 140 -10.53 -14.03 -1.47
N PRO A 141 -11.53 -13.57 -0.72
CA PRO A 141 -12.92 -13.60 -1.16
C PRO A 141 -13.08 -12.85 -2.50
N ASP A 142 -13.97 -13.34 -3.36
CA ASP A 142 -14.45 -12.58 -4.53
C ASP A 142 -15.36 -11.41 -4.10
#